data_AF-A0AA88XBD6-F1
#
_entry.id   AF-A0AA88XBD6-F1
#
_cell.length_a   1.000
_cell.length_b   1.000
_cell.length_c   1.000
_cell.angle_alpha   90.00
_cell.angle_beta   90.00
_cell.angle_gamma   90.00
#
_symmetry.space_group_name_H-M   'P 1'
#
loop_
_entity.id
_entity.type
_entity.pdbx_description
1 polymer ?
#
loop_
_entity_poly.entity_id
_entity_poly.type
_entity_poly.pdbx_seq_one_letter_code
_entity_poly.pdbx_strand_id
1 'polypeptide(L)'
;MFVQAVGACWYLLGLQRVANCLNEQCRGTQVCGLRTVACQDPIYYGTSSPVRDGTRLAWGENLEARSTCLKADDDFYGIYTWAVQLVTIENRFEKIIFPIFYGIMTLSTFSSGESTTDWLEVVFITVVISTGLLLITMLIGNIKVFLHATTSKKHAMQLRMRNLEWWMRRRHLPQAFRQRVRNYERQRWAAMRGVDECEMIQNLPEGLRMDIKYHLCLDLVRQITREGDPVQRMLFIVRGHLQSSQVLRDGVQSCCMLGPGNFSGDELLSWCLRRPFIERLPPSSSTLVTLETTEAFGLEAEDVKYVTQHFRYTFAKEKVKRSARYYSPGWRTWAAVAIQLAWKRYKYRLTLTSLSFIRPRRPLSRSSSLGEDRLRLYTALLTSPKPNRDDFDF
;
A
#
# COMPACT_ATOMS: atom_id res chain seq x y z
N MET A 1 15.21 -35.31 -3.43
CA MET A 1 15.57 -36.51 -2.65
C MET A 1 14.61 -37.67 -2.90
N PHE A 2 13.31 -37.56 -2.61
CA PHE A 2 12.34 -38.67 -2.83
C PHE A 2 12.27 -39.17 -4.28
N VAL A 3 12.15 -38.25 -5.25
CA VAL A 3 12.17 -38.55 -6.69
C VAL A 3 13.41 -39.34 -7.12
N GLN A 4 14.58 -38.95 -6.61
CA GLN A 4 15.86 -39.61 -6.93
C GLN A 4 15.94 -41.00 -6.33
N ALA A 5 15.41 -41.20 -5.11
CA ALA A 5 15.36 -42.50 -4.47
C ALA A 5 14.43 -43.47 -5.22
N VAL A 6 13.25 -43.02 -5.63
CA VAL A 6 12.30 -43.81 -6.42
C VAL A 6 12.91 -44.20 -7.78
N GLY A 7 13.50 -43.23 -8.48
CA GLY A 7 14.19 -43.48 -9.75
C GLY A 7 15.36 -44.47 -9.62
N ALA A 8 16.19 -44.31 -8.59
CA ALA A 8 17.30 -45.23 -8.32
C ALA A 8 16.82 -46.64 -7.99
N CYS A 9 15.77 -46.79 -7.18
CA CYS A 9 15.18 -48.10 -6.88
C CYS A 9 14.61 -48.76 -8.14
N TRP A 10 13.94 -48.00 -9.01
CA TRP A 10 13.46 -48.49 -10.30
C TRP A 10 14.62 -48.98 -11.18
N TYR A 11 15.70 -48.21 -11.31
CA TYR A 11 16.85 -48.60 -12.11
C TYR A 11 17.55 -49.86 -11.57
N LEU A 12 17.71 -49.97 -10.25
CA LEU A 12 18.32 -51.14 -9.61
C LEU A 12 17.46 -52.40 -9.75
N LEU A 13 16.14 -52.31 -9.59
CA LEU A 13 15.22 -53.44 -9.80
C LEU A 13 15.22 -53.89 -11.28
N GLY A 14 15.24 -52.94 -12.21
CA GLY A 14 15.39 -53.25 -13.65
C GLY A 14 16.72 -53.97 -13.96
N LEU A 15 17.83 -53.49 -13.37
CA LEU A 15 19.13 -54.15 -13.49
C LEU A 15 19.13 -55.56 -12.88
N GLN A 16 18.51 -55.74 -11.72
CA GLN A 16 18.38 -57.04 -11.07
C GLN A 16 17.60 -58.03 -11.94
N ARG A 17 16.54 -57.57 -12.62
CA ARG A 17 15.74 -58.39 -13.54
C ARG A 17 16.53 -58.82 -14.78
N VAL A 18 17.29 -57.89 -15.38
CA VAL A 18 18.21 -58.20 -16.50
C VAL A 18 19.30 -59.18 -16.06
N ALA A 19 19.88 -58.98 -14.87
CA ALA A 19 20.91 -59.87 -14.33
C ALA A 19 20.36 -61.28 -14.05
N ASN A 20 19.14 -61.41 -13.55
CA ASN A 20 18.47 -62.70 -13.35
C ASN A 20 18.23 -63.42 -14.69
N CYS A 21 17.73 -62.71 -15.72
CA CYS A 21 17.56 -63.28 -17.06
C CYS A 21 18.88 -63.80 -17.63
N LEU A 22 19.96 -63.01 -17.54
CA LEU A 22 21.29 -63.40 -18.02
C LEU A 22 21.85 -64.60 -17.23
N ASN A 23 21.59 -64.69 -15.93
CA ASN A 23 21.99 -65.82 -15.10
C ASN A 23 21.23 -67.11 -15.46
N GLU A 24 19.92 -67.03 -15.75
CA GLU A 24 19.12 -68.17 -16.20
C GLU A 24 19.61 -68.71 -17.55
N GLN A 25 19.85 -67.82 -18.52
CA GLN A 25 20.42 -68.20 -19.82
C GLN A 25 21.82 -68.80 -19.69
N CYS A 26 22.64 -68.26 -18.77
CA CYS A 26 23.96 -68.81 -18.48
C CYS A 26 23.86 -70.24 -17.95
N ARG A 27 22.99 -70.51 -16.96
CA ARG A 27 22.78 -71.86 -16.41
C ARG A 27 22.35 -72.89 -17.44
N GLY A 28 21.72 -72.47 -18.54
CA GLY A 28 21.36 -73.34 -19.67
C GLY A 28 22.54 -73.77 -20.55
N THR A 29 23.72 -73.16 -20.40
CA THR A 29 24.91 -73.45 -21.21
C THR A 29 26.01 -74.17 -20.42
N GLN A 30 26.78 -75.03 -21.09
CA GLN A 30 27.87 -75.80 -20.48
C GLN A 30 29.08 -74.94 -20.05
N VAL A 31 29.12 -73.65 -20.43
CA VAL A 31 30.25 -72.72 -20.21
C VAL A 31 29.90 -71.65 -19.16
N CYS A 32 29.03 -71.96 -18.20
CA CYS A 32 28.63 -71.02 -17.15
C CYS A 32 29.45 -71.22 -15.87
N GLY A 33 30.20 -70.20 -15.47
CA GLY A 33 30.90 -70.15 -14.19
C GLY A 33 30.49 -68.92 -13.38
N LEU A 34 30.73 -68.91 -12.06
CA LEU A 34 30.37 -67.76 -11.19
C LEU A 34 30.96 -66.41 -11.66
N ARG A 35 32.01 -66.44 -12.49
CA ARG A 35 32.75 -65.27 -13.00
C ARG A 35 32.29 -64.78 -14.39
N THR A 36 31.39 -65.50 -15.08
CA THR A 36 31.00 -65.13 -16.47
C THR A 36 29.99 -63.99 -16.54
N VAL A 37 29.10 -63.86 -15.54
CA VAL A 37 28.07 -62.80 -15.46
C VAL A 37 28.44 -61.73 -14.41
N ALA A 38 29.57 -61.90 -13.70
CA ALA A 38 30.05 -60.95 -12.70
C ALA A 38 30.73 -59.72 -13.35
N CYS A 39 30.81 -58.61 -12.60
CA CYS A 39 31.60 -57.45 -13.00
C CYS A 39 33.08 -57.83 -13.19
N GLN A 40 33.78 -57.12 -14.08
CA GLN A 40 35.21 -57.30 -14.25
C GLN A 40 35.95 -57.04 -12.94
N ASP A 41 36.79 -57.99 -12.53
CA ASP A 41 37.67 -57.79 -11.37
C ASP A 41 38.58 -56.58 -11.62
N PRO A 42 38.78 -55.69 -10.63
CA PRO A 42 39.69 -54.57 -10.76
C PRO A 42 41.12 -55.09 -10.98
N ILE A 43 41.84 -54.46 -11.91
CA ILE A 43 43.22 -54.82 -12.23
C ILE A 43 44.12 -54.32 -11.10
N TYR A 44 44.66 -55.23 -10.29
CA TYR A 44 45.68 -54.92 -9.29
C TYR A 44 47.07 -55.01 -9.93
N TYR A 45 47.87 -53.94 -9.79
CA TYR A 45 49.26 -53.95 -10.25
C TYR A 45 50.07 -54.97 -9.43
N GLY A 46 50.76 -55.90 -10.11
CA GLY A 46 51.68 -56.88 -9.49
C GLY A 46 51.26 -58.36 -9.57
N THR A 47 50.12 -58.70 -10.18
CA THR A 47 49.73 -60.10 -10.41
C THR A 47 50.40 -60.69 -11.65
N SER A 48 50.94 -61.91 -11.53
CA SER A 48 51.72 -62.61 -12.57
C SER A 48 50.91 -63.43 -13.59
N SER A 49 49.58 -63.48 -13.45
CA SER A 49 48.69 -64.16 -14.41
C SER A 49 48.07 -63.16 -15.40
N PRO A 50 48.17 -63.37 -16.72
CA PRO A 50 47.46 -62.56 -17.71
C PRO A 50 45.95 -62.76 -17.54
N VAL A 51 45.23 -61.71 -17.15
CA VAL A 51 43.76 -61.75 -17.04
C VAL A 51 43.16 -61.73 -18.46
N ARG A 52 43.03 -62.92 -19.07
CA ARG A 52 42.24 -63.13 -20.29
C ARG A 52 40.97 -63.90 -19.93
N ASP A 53 39.89 -63.17 -19.67
CA ASP A 53 38.55 -63.74 -19.48
C ASP A 53 37.96 -64.23 -20.82
N GLY A 54 38.60 -65.22 -21.45
CA GLY A 54 38.17 -65.76 -22.75
C GLY A 54 36.77 -66.36 -22.71
N THR A 55 36.38 -66.98 -21.59
CA THR A 55 35.03 -67.51 -21.36
C THR A 55 33.97 -66.41 -21.26
N ARG A 56 34.31 -65.24 -20.70
CA ARG A 56 33.41 -64.09 -20.62
C ARG A 56 33.20 -63.42 -21.98
N LEU A 57 34.25 -63.29 -22.78
CA LEU A 57 34.17 -62.77 -24.14
C LEU A 57 33.35 -63.70 -25.04
N ALA A 58 33.58 -65.02 -24.95
CA ALA A 58 32.78 -66.02 -25.67
C ALA A 58 31.30 -66.00 -25.24
N TRP A 59 31.01 -65.81 -23.95
CA TRP A 59 29.64 -65.64 -23.45
C TRP A 59 29.00 -64.34 -23.96
N GLY A 60 29.75 -63.25 -24.03
CA GLY A 60 29.29 -61.95 -24.56
C GLY A 60 28.90 -61.98 -26.03
N GLU A 61 29.42 -62.92 -26.82
CA GLU A 61 29.07 -63.13 -28.22
C GLU A 61 27.82 -64.02 -28.41
N ASN A 62 27.20 -64.52 -27.34
CA ASN A 62 25.99 -65.35 -27.42
C ASN A 62 24.77 -64.51 -27.89
N LEU A 63 24.39 -64.72 -29.15
CA LEU A 63 23.28 -64.01 -29.82
C LEU A 63 21.92 -64.30 -29.18
N GLU A 64 21.68 -65.52 -28.69
CA GLU A 64 20.40 -65.94 -28.11
C GLU A 64 20.15 -65.26 -26.76
N ALA A 65 21.15 -65.28 -25.86
CA ALA A 65 21.08 -64.59 -24.58
C ALA A 65 20.90 -63.07 -24.74
N ARG A 66 21.58 -62.48 -25.75
CA ARG A 66 21.43 -61.06 -26.08
C ARG A 66 20.05 -60.73 -26.65
N SER A 67 19.48 -61.57 -27.51
CA SER A 67 18.14 -61.33 -28.04
C SER A 67 17.06 -61.50 -27.00
N THR A 68 17.18 -62.46 -26.09
CA THR A 68 16.12 -62.76 -25.12
C THR A 68 16.16 -61.80 -23.92
N CYS A 69 17.34 -61.43 -23.43
CA CYS A 69 17.45 -60.62 -22.22
C CYS A 69 17.71 -59.12 -22.48
N LEU A 70 18.27 -58.74 -23.64
CA LEU A 70 18.69 -57.35 -23.91
C LEU A 70 17.96 -56.69 -25.09
N LYS A 71 17.11 -57.41 -25.84
CA LYS A 71 16.14 -56.76 -26.73
C LYS A 71 14.85 -56.53 -25.95
N ALA A 72 14.32 -55.32 -26.08
CA ALA A 72 13.05 -54.94 -25.46
C ALA A 72 11.91 -55.62 -26.24
N ASP A 73 11.47 -56.78 -25.76
CA ASP A 73 10.15 -57.30 -26.07
C ASP A 73 9.22 -56.84 -24.93
N ASP A 74 8.13 -56.13 -25.29
CA ASP A 74 7.31 -55.36 -24.33
C ASP A 74 6.70 -56.24 -23.22
N ASP A 75 6.44 -57.52 -23.50
CA ASP A 75 5.68 -58.38 -22.60
C ASP A 75 6.49 -58.96 -21.41
N PHE A 76 7.83 -59.02 -21.51
CA PHE A 76 8.65 -59.69 -20.47
C PHE A 76 9.12 -58.76 -19.36
N TYR A 77 9.42 -57.49 -19.69
CA TYR A 77 10.03 -56.54 -18.76
C TYR A 77 9.04 -55.48 -18.21
N GLY A 78 7.88 -55.30 -18.86
CA GLY A 78 6.84 -54.34 -18.46
C GLY A 78 7.44 -52.97 -18.08
N ILE A 79 7.18 -52.52 -16.85
CA ILE A 79 7.64 -51.23 -16.32
C ILE A 79 9.18 -50.99 -16.40
N TYR A 80 9.98 -52.04 -16.58
CA TYR A 80 11.43 -51.95 -16.74
C TYR A 80 11.91 -51.99 -18.19
N THR A 81 11.03 -52.00 -19.19
CA THR A 81 11.37 -51.98 -20.63
C THR A 81 12.39 -50.88 -20.96
N TRP A 82 12.16 -49.67 -20.44
CA TRP A 82 13.07 -48.54 -20.63
C TRP A 82 14.39 -48.70 -19.86
N ALA A 83 14.38 -49.40 -18.73
CA ALA A 83 15.60 -49.71 -17.99
C ALA A 83 16.51 -50.66 -18.79
N VAL A 84 15.93 -51.64 -19.51
CA VAL A 84 16.67 -52.58 -20.38
C VAL A 84 17.43 -51.84 -21.48
N GLN A 85 16.75 -50.91 -22.17
CA GLN A 85 17.39 -50.07 -23.20
C GLN A 85 18.53 -49.25 -22.61
N LEU A 86 18.35 -48.71 -21.39
CA LEU A 86 19.33 -47.92 -20.68
C LEU A 86 20.58 -48.71 -20.24
N VAL A 87 20.46 -50.03 -20.01
CA VAL A 87 21.62 -50.89 -19.70
C VAL A 87 22.60 -50.94 -20.88
N THR A 88 22.09 -50.94 -22.11
CA THR A 88 22.90 -51.08 -23.33
C THR A 88 23.62 -49.80 -23.77
N ILE A 89 23.25 -48.66 -23.18
CA ILE A 89 23.79 -47.34 -23.52
C ILE A 89 25.09 -47.08 -22.74
N GLU A 90 26.10 -46.50 -23.38
CA GLU A 90 27.39 -46.17 -22.74
C GLU A 90 27.38 -44.81 -22.03
N ASN A 91 26.47 -43.91 -22.41
CA ASN A 91 26.38 -42.55 -21.88
C ASN A 91 25.98 -42.53 -20.40
N ARG A 92 26.90 -42.06 -19.54
CA ARG A 92 26.68 -41.90 -18.08
C ARG A 92 25.59 -40.88 -17.75
N PHE A 93 25.42 -39.85 -18.59
CA PHE A 93 24.39 -38.83 -18.39
C PHE A 93 22.98 -39.39 -18.56
N GLU A 94 22.76 -40.21 -19.58
CA GLU A 94 21.48 -40.87 -19.81
C GLU A 94 21.14 -41.79 -18.64
N LYS A 95 22.12 -42.55 -18.12
CA LYS A 95 21.95 -43.41 -16.94
C LYS A 95 21.52 -42.67 -15.67
N ILE A 96 21.79 -41.37 -15.56
CA ILE A 96 21.40 -40.55 -14.40
C ILE A 96 20.06 -39.85 -14.65
N ILE A 97 19.85 -39.31 -15.85
CA ILE A 97 18.68 -38.49 -16.16
C ILE A 97 17.42 -39.34 -16.33
N PHE A 98 17.51 -40.49 -16.99
CA PHE A 98 16.35 -41.35 -17.25
C PHE A 98 15.67 -41.87 -15.97
N PRO A 99 16.39 -42.35 -14.94
CA PRO A 99 15.76 -42.75 -13.69
C PRO A 99 15.09 -41.59 -12.95
N ILE A 100 15.69 -40.38 -13.00
CA ILE A 100 15.07 -39.18 -12.43
C ILE A 100 13.78 -38.84 -13.19
N PHE A 101 13.80 -38.90 -14.51
CA PHE A 101 12.64 -38.67 -15.36
C PHE A 101 11.51 -39.66 -15.06
N TYR A 102 11.83 -40.95 -14.95
CA TYR A 102 10.87 -41.98 -14.55
C TYR A 102 10.30 -41.72 -13.14
N GLY A 103 11.13 -41.34 -12.18
CA GLY A 103 10.69 -40.97 -10.83
C GLY A 103 9.73 -39.76 -10.82
N ILE A 104 9.97 -38.75 -11.66
CA ILE A 104 9.07 -37.60 -11.80
C ILE A 104 7.74 -38.03 -12.41
N MET A 105 7.79 -38.83 -13.48
CA MET A 105 6.62 -39.32 -14.20
C MET A 105 5.71 -40.18 -13.29
N THR A 106 6.27 -41.15 -12.57
CA THR A 106 5.50 -42.03 -11.67
C THR A 106 4.91 -41.30 -10.48
N LEU A 107 5.67 -40.39 -9.85
CA LEU A 107 5.18 -39.59 -8.72
C LEU A 107 4.16 -38.53 -9.13
N SER A 108 4.14 -38.12 -10.39
CA SER A 108 3.10 -37.26 -10.96
C SER A 108 1.87 -38.03 -11.43
N THR A 109 1.81 -39.35 -11.18
CA THR A 109 0.73 -40.26 -11.59
C THR A 109 0.64 -40.46 -13.11
N PHE A 110 1.69 -40.11 -13.86
CA PHE A 110 1.80 -40.31 -15.30
C PHE A 110 2.48 -41.65 -15.67
N SER A 111 2.32 -42.69 -14.84
CA SER A 111 2.94 -44.01 -15.13
C SER A 111 2.33 -44.65 -16.37
N SER A 112 3.17 -45.22 -17.24
CA SER A 112 2.74 -46.17 -18.26
C SER A 112 2.15 -47.41 -17.59
N GLY A 113 0.98 -47.85 -18.08
CA GLY A 113 0.16 -48.89 -17.47
C GLY A 113 0.55 -50.30 -17.89
N GLU A 114 1.83 -50.67 -17.77
CA GLU A 114 2.31 -52.01 -18.06
C GLU A 114 2.34 -52.86 -16.79
N SER A 115 1.70 -54.03 -16.82
CA SER A 115 1.59 -54.94 -15.68
C SER A 115 2.88 -55.76 -15.49
N THR A 116 3.50 -55.70 -14.31
CA THR A 116 4.58 -56.60 -13.91
C THR A 116 4.03 -57.86 -13.22
N THR A 117 4.79 -58.96 -13.31
CA THR A 117 4.39 -60.30 -12.82
C THR A 117 4.88 -60.61 -11.39
N ASP A 118 5.90 -59.91 -10.87
CA ASP A 118 6.45 -60.18 -9.54
C ASP A 118 5.76 -59.35 -8.44
N TRP A 119 5.45 -59.98 -7.31
CA TRP A 119 4.65 -59.39 -6.23
C TRP A 119 5.36 -58.24 -5.52
N LEU A 120 6.69 -58.28 -5.40
CA LEU A 120 7.48 -57.21 -4.78
C LEU A 120 7.43 -55.91 -5.61
N GLU A 121 7.52 -56.04 -6.93
CA GLU A 121 7.45 -54.92 -7.85
C GLU A 121 6.06 -54.27 -7.80
N VAL A 122 4.99 -55.08 -7.79
CA VAL A 122 3.61 -54.58 -7.68
C VAL A 122 3.40 -53.79 -6.39
N VAL A 123 3.91 -54.28 -5.25
CA VAL A 123 3.82 -53.56 -3.97
C VAL A 123 4.61 -52.25 -4.02
N PHE A 124 5.83 -52.26 -4.58
CA PHE A 124 6.64 -51.05 -4.74
C PHE A 124 5.93 -49.99 -5.58
N ILE A 125 5.40 -50.37 -6.75
CA ILE A 125 4.66 -49.47 -7.65
C ILE A 125 3.43 -48.90 -6.96
N THR A 126 2.67 -49.74 -6.24
CA THR A 126 1.48 -49.31 -5.49
C THR A 126 1.81 -48.28 -4.40
N VAL A 127 2.91 -48.48 -3.67
CA VAL A 127 3.40 -47.52 -2.65
C VAL A 127 3.87 -46.23 -3.30
N VAL A 128 4.59 -46.28 -4.42
CA VAL A 128 5.07 -45.10 -5.14
C VAL A 128 3.90 -44.28 -5.70
N ILE A 129 2.90 -44.92 -6.31
CA ILE A 129 1.73 -44.24 -6.87
C ILE A 129 0.86 -43.62 -5.76
N SER A 130 0.61 -44.36 -4.66
CA SER A 130 -0.17 -43.83 -3.54
C SER A 130 0.51 -42.64 -2.84
N THR A 131 1.83 -42.71 -2.62
CA THR A 131 2.60 -41.58 -2.08
C THR A 131 2.64 -40.40 -3.05
N GLY A 132 2.79 -40.63 -4.36
CA GLY A 132 2.69 -39.60 -5.40
C GLY A 132 1.33 -38.88 -5.37
N LEU A 133 0.23 -39.63 -5.32
CA LEU A 133 -1.12 -39.07 -5.24
C LEU A 133 -1.31 -38.18 -3.99
N LEU A 134 -0.82 -38.62 -2.83
CA LEU A 134 -0.86 -37.83 -1.60
C LEU A 134 -0.05 -36.53 -1.72
N LEU A 135 1.15 -36.58 -2.31
CA LEU A 135 1.98 -35.39 -2.49
C LEU A 135 1.34 -34.38 -3.46
N ILE A 136 0.78 -34.84 -4.59
CA ILE A 136 0.10 -33.97 -5.55
C ILE A 136 -1.14 -33.33 -4.93
N THR A 137 -1.98 -34.11 -4.23
CA THR A 137 -3.20 -33.59 -3.61
C THR A 137 -2.88 -32.54 -2.54
N MET A 138 -1.86 -32.76 -1.71
CA MET A 138 -1.39 -31.75 -0.76
C MET A 138 -0.85 -30.50 -1.45
N LEU A 139 -0.06 -30.65 -2.51
CA LEU A 139 0.48 -29.53 -3.27
C LEU A 139 -0.64 -28.68 -3.87
N ILE A 140 -1.62 -29.31 -4.52
CA ILE A 140 -2.80 -28.62 -5.09
C ILE A 140 -3.58 -27.91 -3.99
N GLY A 141 -3.77 -28.54 -2.83
CA GLY A 141 -4.43 -27.93 -1.67
C GLY A 141 -3.72 -26.67 -1.18
N ASN A 142 -2.40 -26.75 -0.99
CA ASN A 142 -1.59 -25.63 -0.53
C ASN A 142 -1.59 -24.46 -1.53
N ILE A 143 -1.42 -24.76 -2.83
CA ILE A 143 -1.49 -23.73 -3.90
C ILE A 143 -2.86 -23.06 -3.90
N LYS A 144 -3.95 -23.82 -3.76
CA LYS A 144 -5.31 -23.28 -3.72
C LYS A 144 -5.52 -22.33 -2.53
N VAL A 145 -5.04 -22.70 -1.34
CA VAL A 145 -5.14 -21.84 -0.14
C VAL A 145 -4.34 -20.56 -0.29
N PHE A 146 -3.09 -20.67 -0.75
CA PHE A 146 -2.24 -19.50 -1.00
C PHE A 146 -2.83 -18.57 -2.05
N LEU A 147 -3.31 -19.14 -3.17
CA LEU A 147 -3.94 -18.38 -4.23
C LEU A 147 -5.19 -17.68 -3.71
N HIS A 148 -6.05 -18.38 -2.97
CA HIS A 148 -7.23 -17.75 -2.36
C HIS A 148 -6.86 -16.63 -1.38
N ALA A 149 -5.85 -16.82 -0.53
CA ALA A 149 -5.40 -15.80 0.42
C ALA A 149 -4.94 -14.51 -0.31
N THR A 150 -4.21 -14.65 -1.40
CA THR A 150 -3.67 -13.51 -2.17
C THR A 150 -4.67 -12.87 -3.13
N THR A 151 -5.58 -13.65 -3.72
CA THR A 151 -6.51 -13.15 -4.75
C THR A 151 -7.91 -12.85 -4.23
N SER A 152 -8.30 -13.30 -3.03
CA SER A 152 -9.65 -13.12 -2.46
C SER A 152 -10.13 -11.67 -2.51
N LYS A 153 -9.35 -10.73 -1.97
CA LYS A 153 -9.72 -9.30 -1.94
C LYS A 153 -9.82 -8.69 -3.34
N LYS A 154 -8.93 -9.10 -4.26
CA LYS A 154 -8.95 -8.65 -5.66
C LYS A 154 -10.20 -9.17 -6.38
N HIS A 155 -10.56 -10.44 -6.17
CA HIS A 155 -11.79 -11.02 -6.71
C HIS A 155 -13.03 -10.35 -6.12
N ALA A 156 -13.05 -10.06 -4.82
CA ALA A 156 -14.14 -9.34 -4.17
C ALA A 156 -14.32 -7.93 -4.77
N MET A 157 -13.23 -7.20 -5.01
CA MET A 157 -13.26 -5.90 -5.69
C MET A 157 -13.77 -6.00 -7.13
N GLN A 158 -13.31 -7.00 -7.89
CA GLN A 158 -13.78 -7.22 -9.26
C GLN A 158 -15.28 -7.53 -9.30
N LEU A 159 -15.77 -8.36 -8.38
CA LEU A 159 -17.19 -8.67 -8.26
C LEU A 159 -18.00 -7.44 -7.90
N ARG A 160 -17.53 -6.63 -6.93
CA ARG A 160 -18.13 -5.34 -6.56
C ARG A 160 -18.23 -4.41 -7.76
N MET A 161 -17.15 -4.26 -8.53
CA MET A 161 -17.12 -3.41 -9.73
C MET A 161 -18.13 -3.91 -10.78
N ARG A 162 -18.23 -5.22 -11.01
CA ARG A 162 -19.20 -5.81 -11.94
C ARG A 162 -20.65 -5.57 -11.50
N ASN A 163 -20.93 -5.75 -10.21
CA ASN A 163 -22.26 -5.53 -9.64
C ASN A 163 -22.66 -4.06 -9.72
N LEU A 164 -21.73 -3.16 -9.39
CA LEU A 164 -21.94 -1.71 -9.47
C LEU A 164 -22.18 -1.27 -10.92
N GLU A 165 -21.42 -1.80 -11.88
CA GLU A 165 -21.62 -1.54 -13.31
C GLU A 165 -22.97 -2.04 -13.83
N TRP A 166 -23.38 -3.25 -13.41
CA TRP A 166 -24.70 -3.77 -13.73
C TRP A 166 -25.81 -2.88 -13.15
N TRP A 167 -25.69 -2.50 -11.88
CA TRP A 167 -26.67 -1.65 -11.20
C TRP A 167 -26.79 -0.27 -11.86
N MET A 168 -25.66 0.35 -12.22
CA MET A 168 -25.66 1.65 -12.91
C MET A 168 -26.33 1.59 -14.30
N ARG A 169 -26.15 0.48 -15.01
CA ARG A 169 -26.83 0.23 -16.29
C ARG A 169 -28.33 0.05 -16.10
N ARG A 170 -28.74 -0.74 -15.09
CA ARG A 170 -30.15 -1.01 -14.78
C ARG A 170 -30.92 0.25 -14.39
N ARG A 171 -30.27 1.20 -13.72
CA ARG A 171 -30.87 2.48 -13.29
C ARG A 171 -30.71 3.61 -14.31
N HIS A 172 -30.22 3.30 -15.52
CA HIS A 172 -30.03 4.28 -16.60
C HIS A 172 -29.25 5.54 -16.20
N LEU A 173 -28.20 5.41 -15.37
CA LEU A 173 -27.39 6.58 -14.98
C LEU A 173 -26.69 7.21 -16.20
N PRO A 174 -26.57 8.55 -16.28
CA PRO A 174 -25.81 9.22 -17.34
C PRO A 174 -24.32 8.84 -17.33
N GLN A 175 -23.67 8.88 -18.50
CA GLN A 175 -22.29 8.42 -18.67
C GLN A 175 -21.27 9.16 -17.82
N ALA A 176 -21.44 10.49 -17.66
CA ALA A 176 -20.59 11.31 -16.79
C ALA A 176 -20.61 10.82 -15.34
N PHE A 177 -21.79 10.49 -14.80
CA PHE A 177 -21.92 9.96 -13.44
C PHE A 177 -21.26 8.58 -13.30
N ARG A 178 -21.45 7.67 -14.28
CA ARG A 178 -20.81 6.34 -14.24
C ARG A 178 -19.29 6.44 -14.21
N GLN A 179 -18.70 7.35 -14.99
CA GLN A 179 -17.26 7.56 -15.00
C GLN A 179 -16.75 8.09 -13.65
N ARG A 180 -17.44 9.05 -13.04
CA ARG A 180 -17.06 9.54 -11.69
C ARG A 180 -17.11 8.43 -10.65
N VAL A 181 -18.15 7.60 -10.66
CA VAL A 181 -18.27 6.48 -9.70
C VAL A 181 -17.15 5.45 -9.90
N ARG A 182 -16.83 5.08 -11.15
CA ARG A 182 -15.70 4.18 -11.45
C ARG A 182 -14.36 4.76 -10.97
N ASN A 183 -14.13 6.04 -11.23
CA ASN A 183 -12.90 6.72 -10.81
C ASN A 183 -12.78 6.75 -9.28
N TYR A 184 -13.88 7.10 -8.60
CA TYR A 184 -13.95 7.07 -7.14
C TYR A 184 -13.62 5.67 -6.58
N GLU A 185 -14.27 4.61 -7.05
CA GLU A 185 -14.01 3.25 -6.54
C GLU A 185 -12.58 2.77 -6.86
N ARG A 186 -11.99 3.16 -8.01
CA ARG A 186 -10.58 2.86 -8.32
C ARG A 186 -9.62 3.56 -7.38
N GLN A 187 -9.81 4.85 -7.13
CA GLN A 187 -8.99 5.63 -6.20
C GLN A 187 -9.13 5.08 -4.77
N ARG A 188 -10.36 4.79 -4.35
CA ARG A 188 -10.67 4.17 -3.06
C ARG A 188 -9.92 2.85 -2.87
N TRP A 189 -9.92 1.99 -3.88
CA TRP A 189 -9.17 0.72 -3.86
C TRP A 189 -7.66 0.93 -3.84
N ALA A 190 -7.12 1.90 -4.59
CA ALA A 190 -5.70 2.21 -4.60
C ALA A 190 -5.22 2.71 -3.21
N ALA A 191 -6.05 3.48 -2.52
CA ALA A 191 -5.76 3.98 -1.17
C ALA A 191 -5.91 2.90 -0.08
N MET A 192 -7.03 2.18 -0.06
CA MET A 192 -7.40 1.31 1.07
C MET A 192 -7.17 -0.19 0.84
N ARG A 193 -6.88 -0.64 -0.40
CA ARG A 193 -6.68 -2.06 -0.78
C ARG A 193 -7.78 -3.03 -0.29
N GLY A 194 -9.00 -2.53 -0.16
CA GLY A 194 -10.14 -3.33 0.31
C GLY A 194 -10.23 -3.51 1.82
N VAL A 195 -9.58 -2.63 2.58
CA VAL A 195 -9.79 -2.51 4.03
C VAL A 195 -10.89 -1.48 4.27
N ASP A 196 -11.88 -1.83 5.06
CA ASP A 196 -12.87 -0.88 5.59
C ASP A 196 -12.41 -0.43 6.98
N GLU A 197 -12.10 0.87 7.12
CA GLU A 197 -11.62 1.46 8.37
C GLU A 197 -12.63 1.28 9.51
N CYS A 198 -13.94 1.29 9.22
CA CYS A 198 -14.98 1.11 10.22
C CYS A 198 -15.03 -0.34 10.73
N GLU A 199 -14.82 -1.31 9.83
CA GLU A 199 -14.79 -2.74 10.17
C GLU A 199 -13.58 -3.07 11.04
N MET A 200 -12.42 -2.42 10.80
CA MET A 200 -11.21 -2.63 11.60
C MET A 200 -11.39 -2.25 13.07
N ILE A 201 -12.22 -1.25 13.37
CA ILE A 201 -12.45 -0.74 14.73
C ILE A 201 -13.73 -1.25 15.39
N GLN A 202 -14.54 -2.04 14.67
CA GLN A 202 -15.86 -2.48 15.12
C GLN A 202 -15.78 -3.46 16.30
N ASN A 203 -14.75 -4.30 16.34
CA ASN A 203 -14.55 -5.30 17.40
C ASN A 203 -13.74 -4.76 18.59
N LEU A 204 -13.24 -3.51 18.51
CA LEU A 204 -12.52 -2.89 19.61
C LEU A 204 -13.49 -2.40 20.69
N PRO A 205 -13.10 -2.46 21.99
CA PRO A 205 -13.83 -1.83 23.09
C PRO A 205 -14.09 -0.35 22.81
N GLU A 206 -15.20 0.16 23.34
CA GLU A 206 -15.65 1.54 23.07
C GLU A 206 -14.59 2.58 23.43
N GLY A 207 -13.87 2.41 24.55
CA GLY A 207 -12.79 3.31 24.95
C GLY A 207 -11.69 3.43 23.88
N LEU A 208 -11.13 2.30 23.44
CA LEU A 208 -10.09 2.29 22.39
C LEU A 208 -10.60 2.83 21.06
N ARG A 209 -11.86 2.54 20.70
CA ARG A 209 -12.48 3.08 19.48
C ARG A 209 -12.58 4.60 19.55
N MET A 210 -12.93 5.15 20.71
CA MET A 210 -13.01 6.59 20.93
C MET A 210 -11.62 7.23 20.87
N ASP A 211 -10.60 6.63 21.48
CA ASP A 211 -9.23 7.14 21.43
C ASP A 211 -8.67 7.15 20.01
N ILE A 212 -8.88 6.08 19.24
CA ILE A 212 -8.46 5.99 17.83
C ILE A 212 -9.17 7.07 17.00
N LYS A 213 -10.50 7.22 17.15
CA LYS A 213 -11.25 8.27 16.46
C LYS A 213 -10.76 9.66 16.84
N TYR A 214 -10.51 9.89 18.13
CA TYR A 214 -10.01 11.15 18.64
C TYR A 214 -8.63 11.48 18.05
N HIS A 215 -7.73 10.50 17.98
CA HIS A 215 -6.40 10.69 17.39
C HIS A 215 -6.44 10.92 15.87
N LEU A 216 -7.29 10.18 15.15
CA LEU A 216 -7.45 10.36 13.70
C LEU A 216 -8.11 11.70 13.35
N CYS A 217 -9.04 12.17 14.18
CA CYS A 217 -9.76 13.42 13.98
C CYS A 217 -9.17 14.60 14.76
N LEU A 218 -8.07 14.43 15.48
CA LEU A 218 -7.53 15.45 16.38
C LEU A 218 -7.28 16.76 15.65
N ASP A 219 -6.68 16.69 14.46
CA ASP A 219 -6.38 17.85 13.64
C ASP A 219 -7.64 18.51 13.07
N LEU A 220 -8.69 17.73 12.79
CA LEU A 220 -10.00 18.26 12.38
C LEU A 220 -10.72 18.93 13.56
N VAL A 221 -10.65 18.35 14.75
CA VAL A 221 -11.31 18.88 15.95
C VAL A 221 -10.58 20.10 16.48
N ARG A 222 -9.24 20.14 16.35
CA ARG A 222 -8.45 21.30 16.72
C ARG A 222 -8.70 22.49 15.82
N GLN A 223 -9.00 22.27 14.54
CA GLN A 223 -9.23 23.36 13.59
C GLN A 223 -10.72 23.68 13.46
N ILE A 224 -11.17 24.76 14.11
CA ILE A 224 -12.60 25.13 14.17
C ILE A 224 -13.09 25.71 12.84
N THR A 225 -12.28 26.53 12.18
CA THR A 225 -12.65 27.23 10.93
C THR A 225 -11.38 27.52 10.15
N ARG A 226 -11.41 27.37 8.82
CA ARG A 226 -10.28 27.78 7.94
C ARG A 226 -10.56 29.14 7.31
N GLU A 227 -9.48 29.86 6.99
CA GLU A 227 -9.57 31.10 6.22
C GLU A 227 -10.29 30.84 4.88
N GLY A 228 -11.32 31.63 4.57
CA GLY A 228 -12.16 31.47 3.37
C GLY A 228 -13.40 30.58 3.53
N ASP A 229 -13.51 29.79 4.60
CA ASP A 229 -14.72 29.01 4.89
C ASP A 229 -15.90 29.93 5.25
N PRO A 230 -17.16 29.55 4.95
CA PRO A 230 -18.32 30.35 5.35
C PRO A 230 -18.44 30.40 6.88
N VAL A 231 -18.52 31.59 7.45
CA VAL A 231 -18.71 31.79 8.89
C VAL A 231 -20.15 31.44 9.25
N GLN A 232 -20.37 30.31 9.93
CA GLN A 232 -21.71 29.83 10.31
C GLN A 232 -22.15 30.30 11.69
N ARG A 233 -21.19 30.60 12.58
CA ARG A 233 -21.44 30.92 13.99
C ARG A 233 -20.43 31.92 14.52
N MET A 234 -20.89 32.80 15.38
CA MET A 234 -20.08 33.74 16.16
C MET A 234 -19.71 33.06 17.49
N LEU A 235 -18.42 32.95 17.77
CA LEU A 235 -17.90 32.19 18.92
C LEU A 235 -17.42 33.15 20.01
N PHE A 236 -17.96 33.02 21.22
CA PHE A 236 -17.56 33.74 22.42
C PHE A 236 -16.78 32.83 23.34
N ILE A 237 -15.52 33.15 23.62
CA ILE A 237 -14.64 32.28 24.40
C ILE A 237 -14.94 32.50 25.89
N VAL A 238 -15.36 31.44 26.58
CA VAL A 238 -15.64 31.45 28.02
C VAL A 238 -14.42 30.94 28.79
N ARG A 239 -13.79 29.86 28.31
CA ARG A 239 -12.57 29.29 28.90
C ARG A 239 -11.61 28.78 27.83
N GLY A 240 -10.31 28.82 28.14
CA GLY A 240 -9.22 28.38 27.27
C GLY A 240 -8.78 29.46 26.26
N HIS A 241 -7.86 29.08 25.37
CA HIS A 241 -7.31 29.97 24.35
C HIS A 241 -7.41 29.38 22.94
N LEU A 242 -7.83 30.21 22.00
CA LEU A 242 -7.83 29.93 20.56
C LEU A 242 -6.68 30.68 19.89
N GLN A 243 -6.03 30.02 18.94
CA GLN A 243 -5.07 30.64 18.03
C GLN A 243 -5.80 31.03 16.75
N SER A 244 -5.74 32.30 16.38
CA SER A 244 -6.24 32.83 15.12
C SER A 244 -5.06 33.15 14.21
N SER A 245 -4.94 32.44 13.10
CA SER A 245 -3.88 32.59 12.12
C SER A 245 -4.43 33.13 10.79
N GLN A 246 -3.82 34.19 10.28
CA GLN A 246 -4.16 34.81 8.99
C GLN A 246 -2.96 34.76 8.06
N VAL A 247 -3.15 34.36 6.81
CA VAL A 247 -2.08 34.38 5.81
C VAL A 247 -2.01 35.75 5.15
N LEU A 248 -0.91 36.48 5.36
CA LEU A 248 -0.71 37.77 4.68
C LEU A 248 -0.27 37.52 3.23
N ARG A 249 -0.45 38.53 2.37
CA ARG A 249 -0.13 38.47 0.93
C ARG A 249 1.33 38.11 0.61
N ASP A 250 2.26 38.34 1.54
CA ASP A 250 3.69 38.02 1.39
C ASP A 250 4.04 36.58 1.85
N GLY A 251 3.04 35.75 2.15
CA GLY A 251 3.22 34.38 2.67
C GLY A 251 3.56 34.31 4.16
N VAL A 252 3.71 35.46 4.83
CA VAL A 252 3.95 35.55 6.27
C VAL A 252 2.63 35.33 7.02
N GLN A 253 2.63 34.44 8.01
CA GLN A 253 1.45 34.20 8.86
C GLN A 253 1.41 35.18 10.03
N SER A 254 0.29 35.88 10.21
CA SER A 254 0.01 36.64 11.42
C SER A 254 -0.83 35.79 12.37
N CYS A 255 -0.33 35.63 13.59
CA CYS A 255 -0.98 34.85 14.64
C CYS A 255 -1.42 35.78 15.77
N CYS A 256 -2.65 35.62 16.24
CA CYS A 256 -3.13 36.22 17.48
C CYS A 256 -3.79 35.18 18.39
N MET A 257 -3.64 35.37 19.70
CA MET A 257 -4.26 34.52 20.71
C MET A 257 -5.56 35.17 21.18
N LEU A 258 -6.65 34.43 21.12
CA LEU A 258 -7.96 34.82 21.62
C LEU A 258 -8.22 34.07 22.93
N GLY A 259 -8.31 34.79 24.04
CA GLY A 259 -8.60 34.24 25.36
C GLY A 259 -10.04 34.46 25.81
N PRO A 260 -10.34 34.16 27.09
CA PRO A 260 -11.66 34.37 27.68
C PRO A 260 -12.15 35.82 27.54
N GLY A 261 -13.40 36.00 27.13
CA GLY A 261 -14.03 37.30 26.88
C GLY A 261 -13.80 37.87 25.48
N ASN A 262 -12.92 37.27 24.68
CA ASN A 262 -12.81 37.59 23.26
C ASN A 262 -13.82 36.77 22.45
N PHE A 263 -14.13 37.23 21.23
CA PHE A 263 -14.96 36.51 20.28
C PHE A 263 -14.37 36.48 18.87
N SER A 264 -14.87 35.57 18.04
CA SER A 264 -14.56 35.43 16.62
C SER A 264 -15.85 35.26 15.80
N GLY A 265 -15.79 35.48 14.48
CA GLY A 265 -16.97 35.50 13.62
C GLY A 265 -17.64 36.88 13.53
N ASP A 266 -16.89 37.95 13.77
CA ASP A 266 -17.39 39.33 13.71
C ASP A 266 -17.81 39.76 12.30
N GLU A 267 -17.41 38.99 11.28
CA GLU A 267 -17.87 39.11 9.91
C GLU A 267 -19.40 38.91 9.79
N LEU A 268 -20.02 38.16 10.71
CA LEU A 268 -21.48 38.01 10.74
C LEU A 268 -22.19 39.33 11.10
N LEU A 269 -21.57 40.17 11.92
CA LEU A 269 -22.15 41.47 12.30
C LEU A 269 -22.18 42.41 11.10
N SER A 270 -21.10 42.48 10.31
CA SER A 270 -21.10 43.29 9.08
C SER A 270 -22.05 42.72 8.04
N TRP A 271 -22.09 41.39 7.88
CA TRP A 271 -23.01 40.72 6.96
C TRP A 271 -24.49 41.02 7.27
N CYS A 272 -24.89 40.94 8.54
CA CYS A 272 -26.27 41.20 8.94
C CYS A 272 -26.70 42.67 8.73
N LEU A 273 -25.75 43.60 8.88
CA LEU A 273 -26.01 45.04 8.79
C LEU A 273 -25.91 45.57 7.35
N ARG A 274 -25.32 44.81 6.43
CA ARG A 274 -25.10 45.20 5.02
C ARG A 274 -26.40 45.35 4.21
N ARG A 275 -26.38 46.30 3.27
CA ARG A 275 -27.47 46.57 2.30
C ARG A 275 -26.90 46.78 0.88
N PRO A 276 -27.47 46.16 -0.17
CA PRO A 276 -28.51 45.13 -0.14
C PRO A 276 -28.02 43.86 0.57
N PHE A 277 -28.95 43.11 1.15
CA PHE A 277 -28.62 41.89 1.89
C PHE A 277 -28.22 40.77 0.93
N ILE A 278 -27.16 40.03 1.27
CA ILE A 278 -26.65 38.92 0.47
C ILE A 278 -26.90 37.66 1.29
N GLU A 279 -27.65 36.67 0.77
CA GLU A 279 -27.94 35.44 1.53
C GLU A 279 -26.72 34.54 1.74
N ARG A 280 -25.65 34.75 0.98
CA ARG A 280 -24.39 34.03 1.13
C ARG A 280 -23.65 34.48 2.38
N LEU A 281 -23.27 33.52 3.24
CA LEU A 281 -22.45 33.76 4.43
C LEU A 281 -21.08 34.36 4.08
N PRO A 282 -20.55 35.25 4.94
CA PRO A 282 -19.25 35.85 4.73
C PRO A 282 -18.13 34.81 4.89
N PRO A 283 -17.02 34.94 4.15
CA PRO A 283 -15.85 34.09 4.35
C PRO A 283 -15.12 34.47 5.64
N SER A 284 -14.58 33.46 6.34
CA SER A 284 -13.77 33.66 7.55
C SER A 284 -12.48 34.38 7.21
N SER A 285 -12.15 35.43 7.98
CA SER A 285 -10.91 36.19 7.82
C SER A 285 -9.67 35.47 8.34
N SER A 286 -9.83 34.39 9.11
CA SER A 286 -8.74 33.69 9.77
C SER A 286 -9.01 32.19 9.93
N THR A 287 -7.92 31.45 10.13
CA THR A 287 -7.95 30.05 10.55
C THR A 287 -7.90 29.99 12.07
N LEU A 288 -8.92 29.38 12.69
CA LEU A 288 -9.03 29.22 14.14
C LEU A 288 -8.62 27.81 14.56
N VAL A 289 -7.68 27.73 15.50
CA VAL A 289 -7.16 26.47 16.05
C VAL A 289 -7.23 26.50 17.58
N THR A 290 -7.74 25.43 18.19
CA THR A 290 -7.72 25.23 19.65
C THR A 290 -6.36 24.68 20.07
N LEU A 291 -5.68 25.36 20.98
CA LEU A 291 -4.43 24.86 21.57
C LEU A 291 -4.68 24.00 22.82
N GLU A 292 -5.76 24.33 23.55
CA GLU A 292 -6.17 23.71 24.80
C GLU A 292 -7.66 23.32 24.72
N THR A 293 -8.19 22.64 25.73
CA THR A 293 -9.64 22.42 25.87
C THR A 293 -10.34 23.77 26.06
N THR A 294 -11.04 24.25 25.03
CA THR A 294 -11.73 25.55 25.03
C THR A 294 -13.23 25.40 25.12
N GLU A 295 -13.84 26.10 26.08
CA GLU A 295 -15.29 26.27 26.16
C GLU A 295 -15.65 27.58 25.47
N ALA A 296 -16.45 27.50 24.41
CA ALA A 296 -16.95 28.66 23.68
C ALA A 296 -18.47 28.57 23.50
N PHE A 297 -19.15 29.70 23.67
CA PHE A 297 -20.55 29.85 23.36
C PHE A 297 -20.70 30.29 21.90
N GLY A 298 -21.45 29.53 21.10
CA GLY A 298 -21.67 29.82 19.68
C GLY A 298 -23.07 30.38 19.46
N LEU A 299 -23.17 31.53 18.77
CA LEU A 299 -24.42 32.07 18.27
C LEU A 299 -24.50 31.86 16.76
N GLU A 300 -25.56 31.23 16.25
CA GLU A 300 -25.67 30.91 14.83
C GLU A 300 -25.92 32.16 13.98
N ALA A 301 -25.54 32.10 12.70
CA ALA A 301 -25.74 33.21 11.76
C ALA A 301 -27.21 33.65 11.66
N GLU A 302 -28.14 32.69 11.74
CA GLU A 302 -29.59 32.95 11.73
C GLU A 302 -30.03 33.74 12.98
N ASP A 303 -29.52 33.36 14.15
CA ASP A 303 -29.80 34.06 15.41
C ASP A 303 -29.21 35.47 15.43
N VAL A 304 -27.96 35.64 14.97
CA VAL A 304 -27.32 36.96 14.84
C VAL A 304 -28.15 37.84 13.90
N LYS A 305 -28.62 37.29 12.78
CA LYS A 305 -29.50 37.99 11.84
C LYS A 305 -30.81 38.39 12.49
N TYR A 306 -31.45 37.49 13.23
CA TYR A 306 -32.69 37.79 13.94
C TYR A 306 -32.51 38.95 14.93
N VAL A 307 -31.48 38.88 15.79
CA VAL A 307 -31.20 39.89 16.81
C VAL A 307 -30.86 41.25 16.19
N THR A 308 -30.03 41.28 15.15
CA THR A 308 -29.62 42.53 14.49
C THR A 308 -30.77 43.17 13.70
N GLN A 309 -31.68 42.38 13.15
CA GLN A 309 -32.89 42.87 12.49
C GLN A 309 -33.94 43.36 13.48
N HIS A 310 -34.17 42.61 14.57
CA HIS A 310 -35.17 42.95 15.57
C HIS A 310 -34.79 44.21 16.36
N PHE A 311 -33.52 44.34 16.75
CA PHE A 311 -33.01 45.50 17.50
C PHE A 311 -32.25 46.50 16.63
N ARG A 312 -32.73 46.72 15.40
CA ARG A 312 -32.03 47.52 14.38
C ARG A 312 -31.59 48.91 14.86
N TYR A 313 -32.44 49.63 15.61
CA TYR A 313 -32.11 50.96 16.14
C TYR A 313 -30.97 50.93 17.16
N THR A 314 -30.84 49.84 17.93
CA THR A 314 -29.75 49.67 18.90
C THR A 314 -28.42 49.47 18.19
N PHE A 315 -28.38 48.64 17.15
CA PHE A 315 -27.17 48.42 16.35
C PHE A 315 -26.82 49.59 15.43
N ALA A 316 -27.77 50.48 15.13
CA ALA A 316 -27.51 51.74 14.45
C ALA A 316 -26.79 52.77 15.35
N LYS A 317 -26.91 52.67 16.68
CA LYS A 317 -26.24 53.61 17.60
C LYS A 317 -24.73 53.48 17.51
N GLU A 318 -24.06 54.64 17.37
CA GLU A 318 -22.61 54.72 17.22
C GLU A 318 -21.85 54.11 18.42
N LYS A 319 -22.43 54.16 19.63
CA LYS A 319 -21.85 53.55 20.83
C LYS A 319 -21.70 52.02 20.68
N VAL A 320 -22.69 51.35 20.09
CA VAL A 320 -22.68 49.90 19.89
C VAL A 320 -21.71 49.52 18.78
N LYS A 321 -21.70 50.27 17.67
CA LYS A 321 -20.71 50.07 16.59
C LYS A 321 -19.28 50.21 17.09
N ARG A 322 -18.99 51.24 17.90
CA ARG A 322 -17.66 51.43 18.51
C ARG A 322 -17.28 50.28 19.43
N SER A 323 -18.22 49.78 20.22
CA SER A 323 -17.98 48.61 21.08
C SER A 323 -17.67 47.37 20.24
N ALA A 324 -18.46 47.08 19.19
CA ALA A 324 -18.21 45.96 18.29
C ALA A 324 -16.82 46.05 17.63
N ARG A 325 -16.43 47.24 17.14
CA ARG A 325 -15.09 47.49 16.58
C ARG A 325 -13.99 47.34 17.63
N TYR A 326 -14.23 47.76 18.87
CA TYR A 326 -13.23 47.68 19.94
C TYR A 326 -12.89 46.24 20.32
N TYR A 327 -13.86 45.33 20.29
CA TYR A 327 -13.66 43.92 20.63
C TYR A 327 -13.32 43.02 19.43
N SER A 328 -13.56 43.48 18.19
CA SER A 328 -13.17 42.75 16.98
C SER A 328 -11.64 42.55 16.90
N PRO A 329 -11.16 41.31 16.74
CA PRO A 329 -9.75 41.02 16.53
C PRO A 329 -9.18 41.73 15.28
N GLY A 330 -9.94 41.76 14.18
CA GLY A 330 -9.51 42.39 12.94
C GLY A 330 -9.27 43.89 13.10
N TRP A 331 -10.18 44.62 13.75
CA TRP A 331 -10.02 46.04 14.03
C TRP A 331 -8.89 46.34 15.01
N ARG A 332 -8.65 45.48 16.00
CA ARG A 332 -7.50 45.60 16.92
C ARG A 332 -6.17 45.44 16.19
N THR A 333 -6.05 44.43 15.33
CA THR A 333 -4.85 44.21 14.52
C THR A 333 -4.59 45.41 13.60
N TRP A 334 -5.63 45.90 12.91
CA TRP A 334 -5.50 47.09 12.06
C TRP A 334 -5.08 48.33 12.84
N ALA A 335 -5.67 48.57 14.02
CA ALA A 335 -5.30 49.69 14.88
C ALA A 335 -3.84 49.59 15.36
N ALA A 336 -3.39 48.40 15.77
CA ALA A 336 -2.02 48.17 16.17
C ALA A 336 -1.03 48.46 15.02
N VAL A 337 -1.32 47.99 13.81
CA VAL A 337 -0.50 48.28 12.62
C VAL A 337 -0.48 49.79 12.32
N ALA A 338 -1.63 50.46 12.38
CA ALA A 338 -1.72 51.90 12.15
C ALA A 338 -0.90 52.71 13.18
N ILE A 339 -1.00 52.36 14.46
CA ILE A 339 -0.23 53.00 15.54
C ILE A 339 1.27 52.74 15.35
N GLN A 340 1.68 51.51 15.06
CA GLN A 340 3.08 51.17 14.81
C GLN A 340 3.66 51.96 13.63
N LEU A 341 2.90 52.11 12.53
CA LEU A 341 3.31 52.92 11.39
C LEU A 341 3.40 54.41 11.72
N ALA A 342 2.44 54.94 12.50
CA ALA A 342 2.47 56.33 12.96
C ALA A 342 3.67 56.60 13.87
N TRP A 343 3.99 55.69 14.79
CA TRP A 343 5.15 55.78 15.67
C TRP A 343 6.48 55.74 14.89
N LYS A 344 6.61 54.83 13.91
CA LYS A 344 7.78 54.76 13.04
C LYS A 344 7.99 56.08 12.28
N ARG A 345 6.91 56.70 11.77
CA ARG A 345 6.97 58.02 11.13
C ARG A 345 7.40 59.12 12.08
N TYR A 346 6.87 59.13 13.29
CA TYR A 346 7.25 60.11 14.32
C TYR A 346 8.73 60.00 14.67
N LYS A 347 9.22 58.78 14.92
CA LYS A 347 10.64 58.50 15.19
C LYS A 347 11.55 58.92 14.04
N TYR A 348 11.14 58.65 12.79
CA TYR A 348 11.90 59.06 11.60
C TYR A 348 12.01 60.60 11.47
N ARG A 349 10.89 61.31 11.74
CA ARG A 349 10.90 62.78 11.75
C ARG A 349 11.82 63.32 12.84
N LEU A 350 11.78 62.75 14.04
CA LEU A 350 12.67 63.12 15.14
C LEU A 350 14.15 62.93 14.80
N THR A 351 14.51 61.81 14.15
CA THR A 351 15.89 61.56 13.72
C THR A 351 16.37 62.52 12.64
N LEU A 352 15.48 62.95 11.73
CA LEU A 352 15.80 63.96 10.73
C LEU A 352 15.98 65.36 11.34
N THR A 353 15.17 65.72 12.35
CA THR A 353 15.30 67.00 13.07
C THR A 353 16.51 67.04 14.00
N SER A 354 16.98 65.90 14.53
CA SER A 354 18.24 65.86 15.29
C SER A 354 19.48 65.90 14.40
N LEU A 355 19.36 65.55 13.11
CA LEU A 355 20.44 65.61 12.12
C LEU A 355 20.55 66.97 11.40
N SER A 356 19.63 67.92 11.62
CA SER A 356 19.70 69.23 10.95
C SER A 356 20.70 70.22 11.57
N PHE A 357 21.38 69.87 12.67
CA PHE A 357 22.40 70.72 13.31
C PHE A 357 23.86 70.31 13.06
N ILE A 358 24.12 69.17 12.43
CA ILE A 358 25.47 68.75 12.02
C ILE A 358 25.36 68.25 10.59
N ARG A 359 25.97 68.94 9.64
CA ARG A 359 26.08 68.51 8.23
C ARG A 359 27.18 67.44 8.14
N PRO A 360 26.89 66.13 7.98
CA PRO A 360 27.94 65.15 7.77
C PRO A 360 28.16 64.99 6.27
N ARG A 361 29.42 64.93 5.85
CA ARG A 361 29.80 64.38 4.55
C ARG A 361 29.22 62.96 4.45
N ARG A 362 28.54 62.68 3.34
CA ARG A 362 27.98 61.35 2.99
C ARG A 362 28.99 60.22 3.22
N PRO A 363 28.52 59.06 3.69
CA PRO A 363 28.89 57.78 3.11
C PRO A 363 27.77 57.25 2.21
N LEU A 364 28.13 56.65 1.08
CA LEU A 364 27.22 55.86 0.24
C LEU A 364 26.88 54.54 0.96
N SER A 365 25.61 54.33 1.28
CA SER A 365 24.82 53.15 0.85
C SER A 365 23.51 53.03 1.64
N ARG A 366 22.42 52.75 0.90
CA ARG A 366 21.01 52.63 1.30
C ARG A 366 20.31 53.92 1.73
N SER A 367 20.11 54.81 0.76
CA SER A 367 19.01 55.76 0.79
C SER A 367 17.67 55.01 0.74
N SER A 368 16.99 54.82 1.87
CA SER A 368 15.54 54.58 1.86
C SER A 368 14.90 55.87 1.34
N SER A 369 14.64 55.94 0.04
CA SER A 369 13.95 57.09 -0.53
C SER A 369 12.60 57.25 0.16
N LEU A 370 12.11 58.50 0.30
CA LEU A 370 10.77 58.77 0.81
C LEU A 370 9.68 57.96 0.07
N GLY A 371 9.94 57.60 -1.20
CA GLY A 371 9.11 56.70 -2.00
C GLY A 371 9.11 55.25 -1.51
N GLU A 372 10.26 54.71 -1.08
CA GLU A 372 10.38 53.34 -0.57
C GLU A 372 9.69 53.16 0.80
N ASP A 373 9.73 54.18 1.65
CA ASP A 373 8.98 54.18 2.91
C ASP A 373 7.47 54.34 2.70
N ARG A 374 7.06 55.12 1.68
CA ARG A 374 5.65 55.16 1.25
C ARG A 374 5.22 53.81 0.68
N LEU A 375 6.06 53.16 -0.11
CA LEU A 375 5.79 51.82 -0.65
C LEU A 375 5.65 50.79 0.47
N ARG A 376 6.58 50.72 1.44
CA ARG A 376 6.45 49.85 2.61
C ARG A 376 5.21 50.12 3.44
N LEU A 377 4.79 51.38 3.53
CA LEU A 377 3.55 51.77 4.19
C LEU A 377 2.32 51.29 3.41
N TYR A 378 2.28 51.49 2.09
CA TYR A 378 1.21 50.98 1.26
C TYR A 378 1.18 49.44 1.32
N THR A 379 2.32 48.77 1.30
CA THR A 379 2.43 47.32 1.50
C THR A 379 1.86 46.92 2.86
N ALA A 380 2.28 47.54 3.96
CA ALA A 380 1.77 47.24 5.31
C ALA A 380 0.26 47.51 5.47
N LEU A 381 -0.27 48.54 4.81
CA LEU A 381 -1.70 48.89 4.82
C LEU A 381 -2.54 47.94 3.94
N LEU A 382 -1.94 47.38 2.88
CA LEU A 382 -2.56 46.39 2.00
C LEU A 382 -2.48 44.97 2.57
N THR A 383 -1.46 44.67 3.39
CA THR A 383 -1.28 43.38 4.06
C THR A 383 -2.06 43.28 5.38
N SER A 384 -2.32 44.40 6.06
CA SER A 384 -3.33 44.51 7.11
C SER A 384 -4.52 45.29 6.56
N PRO A 385 -5.39 44.66 5.75
CA PRO A 385 -6.50 45.35 5.12
C PRO A 385 -7.34 46.01 6.21
N LYS A 386 -7.62 47.30 6.02
CA LYS A 386 -8.62 47.98 6.84
C LYS A 386 -9.91 47.16 6.74
N PRO A 387 -10.47 46.65 7.86
CA PRO A 387 -11.76 45.98 7.82
C PRO A 387 -12.75 46.95 7.15
N ASN A 388 -13.49 46.46 6.17
CA ASN A 388 -14.16 47.30 5.16
C ASN A 388 -14.89 48.49 5.80
N ARG A 389 -14.59 49.69 5.30
CA ARG A 389 -15.17 50.95 5.83
C ARG A 389 -16.66 51.05 5.48
N ASP A 390 -17.05 50.42 4.38
CA ASP A 390 -18.42 50.42 3.84
C ASP A 390 -19.39 49.52 4.65
N ASP A 391 -18.92 48.81 5.67
CA ASP A 391 -19.75 47.90 6.48
C ASP A 391 -20.55 48.60 7.59
N PHE A 392 -20.37 49.90 7.80
CA PHE A 392 -21.07 50.66 8.86
C PHE A 392 -21.39 52.11 8.51
N ASP A 393 -20.98 52.58 7.34
CA ASP A 393 -21.34 53.90 6.81
C ASP A 393 -22.70 53.73 6.12
N PHE A 394 -23.73 54.21 6.82
CA PHE A 394 -25.13 54.23 6.38
C PHE A 394 -25.38 55.45 5.49
#